data_AF-A0A292YCN3-F1
#
_entry.id   AF-A0A292YCN3-F1
#
_cell.length_a   1.000
_cell.length_b   1.000
_cell.length_c   1.000
_cell.angle_alpha   90.00
_cell.angle_beta   90.00
_cell.angle_gamma   90.00
#
_symmetry.space_group_name_H-M   'P 1'
#
loop_
_entity.id
_entity.type
_entity.pdbx_description
1 polymer ?
#
loop_
_entity_poly.entity_id
_entity_poly.type
_entity_poly.pdbx_seq_one_letter_code
_entity_poly.pdbx_strand_id
1 'polypeptide(L)'
;MLQPIIDHQKEVKEIYKKMKFLRDNFNMQNPDAFYEELLDLIKEIRKELDYHFNLQFYSVTNEKAKKFVMENKLVRDMLFRMLDFIKAKCVEKSMDAFLKFDDFEEILRAYFKKEKGLFIQELKSVLNEEELKEIEENLQKLI
;
A
#
# COMPACT_ATOMS: atom_id res chain seq x y z
N MET A 1 6.90 -16.35 -8.34
CA MET A 1 6.51 -16.21 -6.93
C MET A 1 6.17 -14.77 -6.60
N LEU A 2 4.89 -14.51 -6.32
CA LEU A 2 4.29 -13.19 -6.03
C LEU A 2 4.44 -12.11 -7.12
N GLN A 3 4.73 -12.50 -8.36
CA GLN A 3 4.97 -11.56 -9.46
C GLN A 3 3.80 -10.58 -9.68
N PRO A 4 2.52 -11.02 -9.69
CA PRO A 4 1.40 -10.10 -9.81
C PRO A 4 1.35 -9.01 -8.73
N ILE A 5 1.70 -9.35 -7.49
CA ILE A 5 1.73 -8.40 -6.37
C ILE A 5 2.85 -7.39 -6.59
N ILE A 6 4.04 -7.87 -6.99
CA ILE A 6 5.20 -7.02 -7.29
C ILE A 6 4.90 -6.06 -8.44
N ASP A 7 4.23 -6.54 -9.48
CA ASP A 7 3.86 -5.72 -10.63
C ASP A 7 2.83 -4.65 -10.24
N HIS A 8 1.83 -5.01 -9.44
CA HIS A 8 0.81 -4.11 -8.90
C HIS A 8 1.37 -2.94 -8.07
N GLN A 9 2.62 -3.02 -7.62
CA GLN A 9 3.27 -1.88 -6.96
C GLN A 9 3.38 -0.65 -7.87
N LYS A 10 3.34 -0.81 -9.20
CA LYS A 10 3.45 0.32 -10.14
C LYS A 10 2.24 1.23 -10.03
N GLU A 11 1.06 0.65 -9.93
CA GLU A 11 -0.25 1.29 -9.88
C GLU A 11 -0.34 2.16 -8.63
N VAL A 12 0.02 1.59 -7.47
CA VAL A 12 0.09 2.34 -6.20
C VAL A 12 1.12 3.48 -6.27
N LYS A 13 2.27 3.25 -6.90
CA LYS A 13 3.31 4.29 -7.07
C LYS A 13 2.84 5.43 -7.96
N GLU A 14 2.12 5.15 -9.05
CA GLU A 14 1.60 6.19 -9.94
C GLU A 14 0.59 7.08 -9.22
N ILE A 15 -0.30 6.51 -8.39
CA ILE A 15 -1.23 7.33 -7.60
C ILE A 15 -0.47 8.18 -6.59
N TYR A 16 0.50 7.59 -5.88
CA TYR A 16 1.31 8.35 -4.93
C TYR A 16 2.10 9.48 -5.59
N LYS A 17 2.64 9.28 -6.81
CA LYS A 17 3.30 10.33 -7.58
C LYS A 17 2.37 11.52 -7.86
N LYS A 18 1.09 11.28 -8.17
CA LYS A 18 0.10 12.35 -8.34
C LYS A 18 -0.15 13.10 -7.03
N MET A 19 -0.28 12.37 -5.92
CA MET A 19 -0.43 12.99 -4.59
C MET A 19 0.77 13.87 -4.23
N LYS A 20 1.99 13.39 -4.52
CA LYS A 20 3.23 14.14 -4.31
C LYS A 20 3.30 15.38 -5.22
N PHE A 21 2.96 15.23 -6.50
CA PHE A 21 2.89 16.35 -7.44
C PHE A 21 1.93 17.43 -6.92
N LEU A 22 0.76 17.03 -6.41
CA LEU A 22 -0.14 17.97 -5.75
C LEU A 22 0.60 18.69 -4.60
N ARG A 23 1.08 17.97 -3.58
CA ARG A 23 1.79 18.59 -2.44
C ARG A 23 2.86 19.61 -2.90
N ASP A 24 3.69 19.24 -3.86
CA ASP A 24 4.82 20.05 -4.33
C ASP A 24 4.36 21.33 -5.08
N ASN A 25 3.13 21.32 -5.63
CA ASN A 25 2.53 22.44 -6.37
C ASN A 25 1.38 23.12 -5.60
N PHE A 26 1.28 22.89 -4.28
CA PHE A 26 0.23 23.47 -3.46
C PHE A 26 0.23 25.01 -3.55
N ASN A 27 -0.92 25.58 -3.93
CA ASN A 27 -1.10 27.02 -4.10
C ASN A 27 -2.17 27.56 -3.13
N MET A 28 -1.76 28.46 -2.24
CA MET A 28 -2.63 29.15 -1.28
C MET A 28 -3.74 30.00 -1.92
N GLN A 29 -3.63 30.35 -3.21
CA GLN A 29 -4.64 31.14 -3.92
C GLN A 29 -5.87 30.32 -4.32
N ASN A 30 -5.76 28.99 -4.41
CA ASN A 30 -6.88 28.09 -4.70
C ASN A 30 -6.78 26.77 -3.92
N PRO A 31 -6.86 26.82 -2.58
CA PRO A 31 -6.66 25.65 -1.73
C PRO A 31 -7.80 24.63 -1.83
N ASP A 32 -9.00 25.05 -2.23
CA ASP A 32 -10.19 24.20 -2.23
C ASP A 32 -10.10 23.12 -3.32
N ALA A 33 -9.82 23.53 -4.56
CA ALA A 33 -9.64 22.59 -5.67
C ALA A 33 -8.52 21.57 -5.38
N PHE A 34 -7.47 22.03 -4.69
CA PHE A 34 -6.35 21.19 -4.28
C PHE A 34 -6.77 20.08 -3.30
N TYR A 35 -7.47 20.46 -2.22
CA TYR A 35 -7.89 19.49 -1.20
C TYR A 35 -8.94 18.51 -1.75
N GLU A 36 -9.81 18.95 -2.65
CA GLU A 36 -10.76 18.08 -3.35
C GLU A 36 -10.05 17.02 -4.19
N GLU A 37 -9.09 17.42 -5.02
CA GLU A 37 -8.31 16.48 -5.84
C GLU A 37 -7.51 15.52 -4.97
N LEU A 38 -6.88 16.02 -3.90
CA LEU A 38 -6.15 15.18 -2.96
C LEU A 38 -7.07 14.18 -2.24
N LEU A 39 -8.31 14.56 -1.90
CA LEU A 39 -9.28 13.64 -1.31
C LEU A 39 -9.63 12.47 -2.23
N ASP A 40 -9.75 12.72 -3.54
CA ASP A 40 -10.03 11.67 -4.51
C ASP A 40 -8.85 10.73 -4.70
N LEU A 41 -7.63 11.25 -4.77
CA LEU A 41 -6.42 10.43 -4.80
C LEU A 41 -6.24 9.59 -3.52
N ILE A 42 -6.61 10.12 -2.34
CA ILE A 42 -6.58 9.36 -1.09
C ILE A 42 -7.54 8.17 -1.13
N LYS A 43 -8.74 8.34 -1.70
CA LYS A 43 -9.70 7.24 -1.88
C LYS A 43 -9.14 6.21 -2.85
N GLU A 44 -8.55 6.66 -3.96
CA GLU A 44 -7.95 5.82 -4.99
C GLU A 44 -6.80 4.99 -4.42
N ILE A 45 -5.79 5.62 -3.79
CA ILE A 45 -4.63 4.90 -3.25
C ILE A 45 -5.03 3.95 -2.12
N ARG A 46 -6.03 4.31 -1.29
CA ARG A 46 -6.52 3.41 -0.23
C ARG A 46 -7.12 2.15 -0.83
N LYS A 47 -7.94 2.29 -1.87
CA LYS A 47 -8.55 1.15 -2.57
C LYS A 47 -7.48 0.25 -3.19
N GLU A 48 -6.53 0.84 -3.89
CA GLU A 48 -5.44 0.08 -4.54
C GLU A 48 -4.52 -0.60 -3.52
N LEU A 49 -4.23 0.06 -2.39
CA LEU A 49 -3.50 -0.57 -1.29
C LEU A 49 -4.31 -1.73 -0.68
N ASP A 50 -5.61 -1.56 -0.44
CA ASP A 50 -6.43 -2.63 0.12
C ASP A 50 -6.44 -3.85 -0.81
N TYR A 51 -6.65 -3.64 -2.11
CA TYR A 51 -6.54 -4.69 -3.11
C TYR A 51 -5.17 -5.36 -3.09
N HIS A 52 -4.08 -4.58 -3.13
CA HIS A 52 -2.72 -5.07 -3.13
C HIS A 52 -2.38 -5.95 -1.90
N PHE A 53 -2.77 -5.51 -0.70
CA PHE A 53 -2.59 -6.30 0.52
C PHE A 53 -3.48 -7.54 0.55
N ASN A 54 -4.72 -7.43 0.06
CA ASN A 54 -5.65 -8.56 -0.01
C ASN A 54 -5.14 -9.67 -0.93
N LEU A 55 -4.44 -9.35 -2.02
CA LEU A 55 -3.76 -10.36 -2.84
C LEU A 55 -2.82 -11.23 -2.00
N GLN A 56 -2.06 -10.65 -1.07
CA GLN A 56 -1.23 -11.43 -0.15
C GLN A 56 -2.05 -12.20 0.88
N PHE A 57 -3.01 -11.53 1.52
CA PHE A 57 -3.75 -12.10 2.64
C PHE A 57 -4.57 -13.33 2.25
N TYR A 58 -5.08 -13.33 1.01
CA TYR A 58 -5.91 -14.41 0.51
C TYR A 58 -5.14 -15.45 -0.30
N SER A 59 -3.96 -15.12 -0.84
CA SER A 59 -3.11 -16.13 -1.49
C SER A 59 -2.27 -16.94 -0.50
N VAL A 60 -1.80 -16.33 0.60
CA VAL A 60 -0.95 -16.98 1.60
C VAL A 60 -1.80 -17.48 2.76
N THR A 61 -2.38 -18.67 2.60
CA THR A 61 -3.31 -19.30 3.56
C THR A 61 -2.63 -20.27 4.54
N ASN A 62 -1.40 -20.68 4.27
CA ASN A 62 -0.68 -21.66 5.08
C ASN A 62 -0.34 -21.11 6.49
N GLU A 63 -0.68 -21.85 7.53
CA GLU A 63 -0.47 -21.43 8.93
C GLU A 63 1.01 -21.14 9.27
N LYS A 64 1.98 -21.83 8.64
CA LYS A 64 3.41 -21.60 8.86
C LYS A 64 3.85 -20.19 8.43
N ALA A 65 3.21 -19.64 7.39
CA ALA A 65 3.52 -18.35 6.81
C ALA A 65 2.65 -17.20 7.36
N LYS A 66 1.59 -17.52 8.12
CA LYS A 66 0.58 -16.57 8.60
C LYS A 66 1.14 -15.40 9.41
N LYS A 67 2.22 -15.62 10.16
CA LYS A 67 2.87 -14.53 10.93
C LYS A 67 3.36 -13.40 10.02
N PHE A 68 3.94 -13.74 8.86
CA PHE A 68 4.48 -12.76 7.91
C PHE A 68 3.35 -11.96 7.25
N VAL A 69 2.23 -12.63 6.97
CA VAL A 69 0.99 -12.01 6.48
C VAL A 69 0.43 -11.03 7.53
N MET A 70 0.43 -11.43 8.80
CA MET A 70 -0.05 -10.57 9.89
C MET A 70 0.83 -9.33 10.08
N GLU A 71 2.15 -9.46 9.98
CA GLU A 71 3.06 -8.31 9.99
C GLU A 71 2.75 -7.33 8.85
N ASN A 72 2.52 -7.84 7.64
CA ASN A 72 2.16 -7.01 6.49
C ASN A 72 0.80 -6.33 6.70
N LYS A 73 -0.15 -7.00 7.36
CA LYS A 73 -1.42 -6.39 7.79
C LYS A 73 -1.23 -5.20 8.75
N LEU A 74 -0.27 -5.29 9.68
CA LEU A 74 0.05 -4.15 10.54
C LEU A 74 0.59 -2.95 9.74
N VAL A 75 1.39 -3.21 8.70
CA VAL A 75 1.87 -2.15 7.79
C VAL A 75 0.71 -1.51 7.05
N ARG A 76 -0.23 -2.30 6.50
CA ARG A 76 -1.46 -1.78 5.87
C ARG A 76 -2.24 -0.87 6.82
N ASP A 77 -2.49 -1.34 8.04
CA ASP A 77 -3.28 -0.60 9.01
C ASP A 77 -2.60 0.72 9.40
N MET A 78 -1.26 0.75 9.47
CA MET A 78 -0.49 1.97 9.68
C MET A 78 -0.62 2.94 8.49
N LEU A 79 -0.45 2.46 7.25
CA LEU A 79 -0.63 3.26 6.04
C LEU A 79 -2.04 3.85 5.96
N PHE A 80 -3.07 3.07 6.32
CA PHE A 80 -4.46 3.53 6.31
C PHE A 80 -4.73 4.61 7.35
N ARG A 81 -4.15 4.50 8.55
CA ARG A 81 -4.25 5.56 9.56
C ARG A 81 -3.61 6.86 9.10
N MET A 82 -2.50 6.78 8.37
CA MET A 82 -1.86 7.96 7.78
C MET A 82 -2.75 8.58 6.71
N LEU A 83 -3.35 7.78 5.82
CA LEU A 83 -4.32 8.27 4.84
C LEU A 83 -5.56 8.89 5.50
N ASP A 84 -6.06 8.30 6.59
CA ASP A 84 -7.18 8.84 7.35
C ASP A 84 -6.83 10.19 7.99
N PHE A 85 -5.61 10.35 8.51
CA PHE A 85 -5.11 11.62 9.00
C PHE A 85 -5.05 12.67 7.88
N ILE A 86 -4.43 12.35 6.75
CA ILE A 86 -4.33 13.28 5.61
C ILE A 86 -5.73 13.68 5.15
N LYS A 87 -6.64 12.70 5.00
CA LYS A 87 -8.03 12.94 4.63
C LYS A 87 -8.74 13.90 5.58
N ALA A 88 -8.62 13.68 6.89
CA ALA A 88 -9.22 14.56 7.89
C ALA A 88 -8.70 15.99 7.76
N LYS A 89 -7.39 16.17 7.56
CA LYS A 89 -6.77 17.48 7.37
C LYS A 89 -7.15 18.15 6.05
N CYS A 90 -7.39 17.39 4.97
CA CYS A 90 -7.96 17.96 3.75
C CYS A 90 -9.38 18.49 3.97
N VAL A 91 -10.22 17.79 4.74
CA VAL A 91 -11.58 18.26 5.08
C VAL A 91 -11.53 19.52 5.93
N GLU A 92 -10.57 19.61 6.85
CA GLU A 92 -10.29 20.82 7.64
C GLU A 92 -9.62 21.94 6.82
N LYS A 93 -9.25 21.67 5.56
CA LYS A 93 -8.45 22.56 4.70
C LYS A 93 -7.13 22.99 5.35
N SER A 94 -6.54 22.12 6.16
CA SER A 94 -5.30 22.37 6.89
C SER A 94 -4.07 21.86 6.13
N MET A 95 -3.02 22.67 6.11
CA MET A 95 -1.69 22.27 5.61
C MET A 95 -1.08 21.12 6.41
N ASP A 96 -1.61 20.82 7.60
CA ASP A 96 -1.22 19.64 8.37
C ASP A 96 -1.41 18.34 7.58
N ALA A 97 -2.25 18.34 6.54
CA ALA A 97 -2.39 17.22 5.61
C ALA A 97 -1.03 16.76 5.06
N PHE A 98 -0.06 17.66 4.90
CA PHE A 98 1.26 17.34 4.36
C PHE A 98 2.22 16.72 5.38
N LEU A 99 1.94 16.82 6.68
CA LEU A 99 2.82 16.32 7.74
C LEU A 99 3.03 14.81 7.71
N LYS A 100 2.15 14.06 7.03
CA LYS A 100 2.23 12.59 6.92
C LYS A 100 2.69 12.09 5.57
N PHE A 101 2.95 12.96 4.60
CA PHE A 101 3.36 12.52 3.26
C PHE A 101 4.72 11.84 3.24
N ASP A 102 5.71 12.39 3.93
CA ASP A 102 7.07 11.86 3.96
C ASP A 102 7.11 10.52 4.71
N ASP A 103 6.52 10.47 5.93
CA ASP A 103 6.36 9.23 6.70
C ASP A 103 5.66 8.12 5.87
N PHE A 104 4.58 8.48 5.18
CA PHE A 104 3.83 7.55 4.33
C PHE A 104 4.68 7.05 3.16
N GLU A 105 5.44 7.92 2.49
CA GLU A 105 6.35 7.55 1.40
C GLU A 105 7.40 6.55 1.86
N GLU A 106 8.04 6.84 2.99
CA GLU A 106 9.12 6.03 3.54
C GLU A 106 8.64 4.62 3.88
N ILE A 107 7.49 4.52 4.57
CA ILE A 107 6.88 3.23 4.92
C ILE A 107 6.48 2.47 3.66
N LEU A 108 5.82 3.13 2.71
CA LEU A 108 5.38 2.50 1.47
C LEU A 108 6.58 1.96 0.67
N ARG A 109 7.66 2.74 0.54
CA ARG A 109 8.88 2.32 -0.15
C ARG A 109 9.59 1.19 0.57
N ALA A 110 9.68 1.24 1.90
CA ALA A 110 10.27 0.19 2.70
C ALA A 110 9.48 -1.12 2.56
N TYR A 111 8.16 -1.06 2.61
CA TYR A 111 7.27 -2.19 2.41
C TYR A 111 7.45 -2.83 1.03
N PHE A 112 7.42 -2.03 -0.03
CA PHE A 112 7.64 -2.53 -1.39
C PHE A 112 9.00 -3.18 -1.60
N LYS A 113 10.04 -2.70 -0.90
CA LYS A 113 11.36 -3.34 -0.89
C LYS A 113 11.34 -4.66 -0.12
N LYS A 114 10.62 -4.74 1.02
CA LYS A 114 10.39 -5.99 1.78
C LYS A 114 9.74 -7.05 0.89
N GLU A 115 8.66 -6.70 0.18
CA GLU A 115 7.92 -7.63 -0.67
C GLU A 115 8.78 -8.28 -1.76
N LYS A 116 9.64 -7.49 -2.42
CA LYS A 116 10.51 -7.98 -3.50
C LYS A 116 11.64 -8.90 -3.03
N GLY A 117 11.92 -8.93 -1.74
CA GLY A 117 13.08 -9.63 -1.19
C GLY A 117 12.72 -10.45 0.03
N LEU A 118 12.70 -9.78 1.19
CA LEU A 118 12.55 -10.43 2.49
C LEU A 118 11.29 -11.29 2.58
N PHE A 119 10.14 -10.81 2.11
CA PHE A 119 8.89 -11.57 2.21
C PHE A 119 8.95 -12.88 1.41
N ILE A 120 9.54 -12.87 0.21
CA ILE A 120 9.74 -14.09 -0.58
C ILE A 120 10.70 -15.06 0.14
N GLN A 121 11.75 -14.54 0.77
CA GLN A 121 12.69 -15.36 1.54
C GLN A 121 12.02 -15.97 2.77
N GLU A 122 11.20 -15.20 3.48
CA GLU A 122 10.40 -15.64 4.63
C GLU A 122 9.47 -16.80 4.25
N LEU A 123 8.73 -16.68 3.14
CA LEU A 123 7.88 -17.77 2.63
C LEU A 123 8.69 -19.02 2.31
N LYS A 124 9.79 -18.88 1.54
CA LYS A 124 10.65 -20.00 1.17
C LYS A 124 11.36 -20.66 2.36
N SER A 125 11.51 -19.95 3.47
CA SER A 125 12.15 -20.50 4.68
C SER A 125 11.26 -21.45 5.48
N VAL A 126 9.94 -21.36 5.30
CA VAL A 126 8.96 -22.14 6.08
C VAL A 126 8.08 -23.06 5.23
N LEU A 127 8.05 -22.85 3.91
CA LEU A 127 7.20 -23.59 2.97
C LEU A 127 8.01 -24.45 2.02
N ASN A 128 7.46 -25.61 1.66
CA ASN A 128 7.99 -26.47 0.60
C ASN A 128 7.49 -26.03 -0.80
N GLU A 129 7.98 -26.67 -1.86
CA GLU A 129 7.61 -26.30 -3.23
C GLU A 129 6.12 -26.46 -3.56
N GLU A 130 5.45 -27.45 -2.97
CA GLU A 130 4.01 -27.68 -3.19
C GLU A 130 3.16 -26.58 -2.55
N GLU A 131 3.46 -26.23 -1.29
CA GLU A 131 2.82 -25.13 -0.56
C GLU A 131 3.06 -23.78 -1.27
N LEU A 132 4.24 -23.58 -1.86
CA LEU A 132 4.55 -22.38 -2.63
C LEU A 132 3.79 -22.31 -3.96
N LYS A 133 3.57 -23.46 -4.64
CA LYS A 133 2.72 -23.53 -5.83
C LYS A 133 1.26 -23.22 -5.50
N GLU A 134 0.75 -23.74 -4.38
CA GLU A 134 -0.61 -23.45 -3.91
C GLU A 134 -0.84 -21.94 -3.74
N ILE A 135 0.15 -21.22 -3.17
CA ILE A 135 0.09 -19.76 -3.06
C ILE A 135 0.00 -19.10 -4.44
N GLU A 136 0.79 -19.56 -5.41
CA GLU A 136 0.74 -19.01 -6.77
C GLU A 136 -0.61 -19.28 -7.44
N GLU A 137 -1.17 -20.49 -7.29
CA GLU A 137 -2.50 -20.82 -7.80
C GLU A 137 -3.61 -19.99 -7.15
N ASN A 138 -3.55 -19.82 -5.83
CA ASN A 138 -4.51 -18.98 -5.10
C ASN A 138 -4.40 -17.52 -5.54
N LEU A 139 -3.19 -17.02 -5.76
CA LEU A 139 -2.97 -15.67 -6.27
C LEU A 139 -3.58 -15.49 -7.67
N GLN A 140 -3.42 -16.46 -8.58
CA GLN A 140 -4.02 -16.39 -9.91
C GLN A 140 -5.56 -16.37 -9.89
N LYS A 141 -6.20 -16.95 -8.88
CA LYS A 141 -7.68 -16.91 -8.72
C LYS A 141 -8.20 -15.56 -8.25
N LEU A 142 -7.34 -14.69 -7.73
CA LEU A 142 -7.70 -13.38 -7.16
C LEU A 142 -7.52 -12.21 -8.14
N ILE A 143 -6.96 -12.48 -9.32
CA ILE A 143 -6.65 -11.51 -10.38
C ILE A 143 -7.63 -11.74 -11.52
#